data_AF-K2CQV0-F1
#
_entry.id   AF-K2CQV0-F1
#
_cell.length_a   1.000
_cell.length_b   1.000
_cell.length_c   1.000
_cell.angle_alpha   90.00
_cell.angle_beta   90.00
_cell.angle_gamma   90.00
#
_symmetry.space_group_name_H-M   'P 1'
#
loop_
_entity.id
_entity.type
_entity.pdbx_description
1 polymer ?
#
loop_
_entity_poly.entity_id
_entity_poly.type
_entity_poly.pdbx_seq_one_letter_code
_entity_poly.pdbx_strand_id
1 'polypeptide(L)'
;MKLSGREFLRSISEFFGQTNYELEMLLLLILPVILMIIFFFYVKNWRSSTHMFESIPAKDMEFIETVRLQKGLEEFDRDFLLELALNFHVKPGYIFIDVEVLNKAEQGLKIQLLEDGEVPEKNPRYQHLLKLKSKLFKGA
;
A
#
# COMPACT_ATOMS: atom_id res chain seq x y z
N MET A 1 -15.59 20.81 8.17
CA MET A 1 -16.96 20.41 8.54
C MET A 1 -17.18 18.98 8.06
N LYS A 2 -17.41 18.02 8.96
CA LYS A 2 -17.72 16.62 8.59
C LYS A 2 -19.23 16.50 8.45
N LEU A 3 -19.76 16.50 7.22
CA LEU A 3 -21.17 16.16 7.00
C LEU A 3 -21.39 14.70 7.43
N SER A 4 -22.36 14.47 8.30
CA SER A 4 -22.74 13.12 8.67
C SER A 4 -23.45 12.44 7.49
N GLY A 5 -23.23 11.13 7.30
CA GLY A 5 -23.81 10.40 6.16
C GLY A 5 -25.34 10.50 6.08
N ARG A 6 -26.01 10.74 7.20
CA ARG A 6 -27.47 10.95 7.26
C ARG A 6 -27.89 12.32 6.71
N GLU A 7 -27.13 13.37 6.97
CA GLU A 7 -27.39 14.70 6.42
C GLU A 7 -27.13 14.73 4.91
N PHE A 8 -26.11 14.02 4.45
CA PHE A 8 -25.83 13.85 3.03
C PHE A 8 -26.99 13.15 2.30
N LEU A 9 -27.48 12.02 2.83
CA LEU A 9 -28.62 11.31 2.25
C LEU A 9 -29.90 12.15 2.22
N ARG A 10 -30.12 12.97 3.26
CA ARG A 10 -31.26 13.89 3.31
C ARG A 10 -31.14 15.01 2.27
N SER A 11 -29.94 15.58 2.09
CA SER A 11 -29.69 16.59 1.05
C SER A 11 -29.86 16.04 -0.36
N ILE A 12 -29.47 14.78 -0.60
CA ILE A 12 -29.75 14.11 -1.88
C ILE A 12 -31.25 13.94 -2.05
N SER A 13 -31.95 13.39 -1.06
CA SER A 13 -33.40 13.18 -1.15
C SER A 13 -34.19 14.48 -1.36
N GLU A 14 -33.76 15.60 -0.76
CA GLU A 14 -34.40 16.91 -0.95
C GLU A 14 -34.10 17.48 -2.33
N PHE A 15 -32.88 17.30 -2.86
CA PHE A 15 -32.50 17.71 -4.22
C PHE A 15 -33.27 16.96 -5.31
N PHE A 16 -33.50 15.66 -5.11
CA PHE A 16 -34.28 14.82 -6.03
C PHE A 16 -35.80 14.88 -5.81
N GLY A 17 -36.27 15.47 -4.71
CA GLY A 17 -37.69 15.57 -4.37
C GLY A 17 -38.42 16.76 -4.99
N GLN A 18 -37.69 17.73 -5.56
CA GLN A 18 -38.22 18.93 -6.21
C GLN A 18 -37.79 18.95 -7.69
N THR A 19 -38.21 17.97 -8.49
CA THR A 19 -37.70 17.82 -9.85
C THR A 19 -38.37 18.76 -10.86
N ASN A 20 -37.63 19.79 -11.26
CA ASN A 20 -37.76 20.38 -12.58
C ASN A 20 -37.18 19.39 -13.62
N TYR A 21 -37.96 19.07 -14.65
CA TYR A 21 -37.59 18.13 -15.72
C TYR A 21 -36.20 18.40 -16.34
N GLU A 22 -35.81 19.68 -16.43
CA GLU A 22 -34.49 20.09 -16.92
C GLU A 22 -33.33 19.60 -16.05
N LEU A 23 -33.49 19.59 -14.72
CA LEU A 23 -32.47 19.09 -13.81
C LEU A 23 -32.34 17.57 -13.88
N GLU A 24 -33.45 16.86 -14.07
CA GLU A 24 -33.46 15.41 -14.26
C GLU A 24 -32.69 15.02 -15.54
N MET A 25 -32.96 15.72 -16.65
CA MET A 25 -32.25 15.54 -17.92
C MET A 25 -30.75 15.85 -17.81
N LEU A 26 -30.40 16.94 -17.13
CA LEU A 26 -29.00 17.32 -16.91
C LEU A 26 -28.28 16.29 -16.04
N LEU A 27 -28.94 15.78 -14.99
CA LEU A 27 -28.37 14.78 -14.11
C LEU A 27 -28.20 13.43 -14.83
N LEU A 28 -29.14 13.03 -15.68
CA LEU A 28 -29.05 11.81 -16.50
C LEU A 28 -27.88 11.87 -17.49
N LEU A 29 -27.48 13.08 -17.93
CA LEU A 29 -26.32 13.30 -18.80
C LEU A 29 -24.98 13.25 -18.03
N ILE A 30 -24.93 13.87 -16.84
CA ILE A 30 -23.67 14.04 -16.10
C ILE A 30 -23.32 12.80 -15.25
N LEU A 31 -24.31 12.12 -14.68
CA LEU A 31 -24.13 10.95 -13.82
C LEU A 31 -23.28 9.83 -14.46
N PRO A 32 -23.50 9.39 -15.72
CA PRO A 32 -22.68 8.35 -16.32
C PRO A 32 -21.22 8.77 -16.51
N VAL A 33 -20.96 10.05 -16.78
CA VAL A 33 -19.60 10.59 -16.93
C VAL A 33 -18.86 10.57 -15.59
N ILE A 34 -19.53 10.98 -14.51
CA ILE A 34 -18.95 10.94 -13.16
C ILE A 34 -18.66 9.49 -12.75
N LEU A 35 -19.59 8.57 -12.99
CA LEU A 35 -19.41 7.14 -12.70
C LEU A 35 -18.23 6.56 -13.49
N MET A 36 -18.07 6.93 -14.76
CA MET A 36 -16.96 6.49 -15.59
C MET A 36 -15.61 6.99 -15.07
N ILE A 37 -15.53 8.25 -14.60
CA ILE A 37 -14.33 8.81 -13.99
C ILE A 37 -13.97 8.05 -12.71
N ILE A 38 -14.95 7.86 -11.81
CA ILE A 38 -14.74 7.11 -10.56
C ILE A 38 -14.27 5.68 -10.86
N PHE A 39 -14.89 5.02 -11.84
CA PHE A 39 -14.50 3.68 -12.28
C PHE A 39 -13.07 3.65 -12.84
N PHE A 40 -12.68 4.64 -13.64
CA PHE A 40 -11.32 4.73 -14.18
C PHE A 40 -10.28 4.89 -13.06
N PHE A 41 -10.55 5.75 -12.07
CA PHE A 41 -9.69 5.89 -10.90
C PHE A 41 -9.62 4.60 -10.08
N TYR A 42 -10.75 3.91 -9.91
CA TYR A 42 -10.80 2.63 -9.20
C TYR A 42 -9.97 1.54 -9.89
N VAL A 43 -10.13 1.37 -11.22
CA VAL A 43 -9.37 0.40 -12.02
C VAL A 43 -7.89 0.74 -12.06
N LYS A 44 -7.54 2.03 -12.19
CA LYS A 44 -6.14 2.48 -12.18
C LYS A 44 -5.48 2.20 -10.83
N ASN A 45 -6.16 2.44 -9.71
CA ASN A 45 -5.60 2.16 -8.39
C ASN A 45 -5.47 0.65 -8.12
N TRP A 46 -6.39 -0.19 -8.63
CA TRP A 46 -6.32 -1.64 -8.44
C TRP A 46 -5.04 -2.24 -9.06
N ARG A 47 -4.62 -1.76 -10.24
CA ARG A 47 -3.41 -2.28 -10.92
C ARG A 47 -2.09 -1.90 -10.23
N SER A 48 -2.08 -0.87 -9.39
CA SER A 48 -0.84 -0.40 -8.76
C SER A 48 -0.29 -1.36 -7.68
N SER A 49 -1.11 -2.27 -7.15
CA SER A 49 -0.68 -3.21 -6.11
C SER A 49 0.05 -4.44 -6.65
N THR A 50 -0.15 -4.82 -7.91
CA THR A 50 0.45 -6.02 -8.52
C THR A 50 1.74 -5.72 -9.30
N HIS A 51 1.91 -4.49 -9.80
CA HIS A 51 3.08 -4.09 -10.58
C HIS A 51 4.36 -3.84 -9.77
N MET A 52 4.32 -3.73 -8.44
CA MET A 52 5.53 -3.47 -7.65
C MET A 52 6.57 -4.60 -7.81
N PHE A 53 6.12 -5.86 -7.81
CA PHE A 53 7.01 -7.02 -7.89
C PHE A 53 7.42 -7.41 -9.32
N GLU A 54 6.72 -6.92 -10.36
CA GLU A 54 7.08 -7.17 -11.77
C GLU A 54 8.39 -6.47 -12.19
N SER A 55 8.84 -5.47 -11.43
CA SER A 55 10.12 -4.79 -11.63
C SER A 55 11.33 -5.64 -11.22
N ILE A 56 11.11 -6.76 -10.52
CA ILE A 56 12.17 -7.63 -10.02
C ILE A 56 12.50 -8.67 -11.10
N PRO A 57 13.77 -8.78 -11.53
CA PRO A 57 14.19 -9.80 -12.48
C PRO A 57 13.79 -11.22 -12.02
N ALA A 58 13.30 -12.06 -12.94
CA ALA A 58 12.85 -13.43 -12.61
C ALA A 58 13.93 -14.27 -11.89
N LYS A 59 15.20 -14.07 -12.26
CA LYS A 59 16.36 -14.72 -11.60
C LYS A 59 16.52 -14.29 -10.14
N ASP A 60 16.22 -13.04 -9.82
CA ASP A 60 16.26 -12.54 -8.45
C ASP A 60 15.08 -13.09 -7.64
N MET A 61 13.92 -13.28 -8.28
CA MET A 61 12.76 -13.92 -7.64
C MET A 61 13.01 -15.39 -7.27
N GLU A 62 13.63 -16.18 -8.16
CA GLU A 62 14.05 -17.56 -7.86
C GLU A 62 15.06 -17.59 -6.70
N PHE A 63 15.99 -16.64 -6.68
CA PHE A 63 16.94 -16.49 -5.59
C PHE A 63 16.24 -16.14 -4.27
N ILE A 64 15.33 -15.17 -4.28
CA ILE A 64 14.53 -14.76 -3.11
C ILE A 64 13.71 -15.93 -2.58
N GLU A 65 13.10 -16.73 -3.46
CA GLU A 65 12.32 -17.90 -3.07
C GLU A 65 13.19 -18.99 -2.45
N THR A 66 14.39 -19.20 -2.99
CA THR A 66 15.38 -20.11 -2.40
C THR A 66 15.80 -19.65 -1.00
N VAL A 67 16.09 -18.35 -0.83
CA VAL A 67 16.47 -17.80 0.47
C VAL A 67 15.31 -17.84 1.46
N ARG A 68 14.08 -17.58 1.01
CA ARG A 68 12.85 -17.70 1.80
C ARG A 68 12.72 -19.09 2.40
N LEU A 69 12.88 -20.13 1.57
CA LEU A 69 12.81 -21.53 2.00
C LEU A 69 13.92 -21.89 2.97
N GLN A 70 15.17 -21.47 2.70
CA GLN A 70 16.30 -21.72 3.59
C GLN A 70 16.18 -21.04 4.96
N LYS A 71 15.59 -19.84 5.00
CA LYS A 71 15.42 -19.03 6.22
C LYS A 71 14.09 -19.30 6.94
N GLY A 72 13.22 -20.16 6.39
CA GLY A 72 11.91 -20.48 6.95
C GLY A 72 11.00 -19.26 7.04
N LEU A 73 11.06 -18.37 6.04
CA LEU A 73 10.21 -17.18 5.96
C LEU A 73 8.85 -17.53 5.34
N GLU A 74 7.80 -16.90 5.84
CA GLU A 74 6.47 -17.02 5.25
C GLU A 74 6.38 -16.18 3.96
N GLU A 75 5.38 -16.45 3.13
CA GLU A 75 5.15 -15.66 1.90
C GLU A 75 4.84 -14.20 2.22
N PHE A 76 4.10 -13.96 3.31
CA PHE A 76 3.84 -12.62 3.82
C PHE A 76 5.12 -11.89 4.25
N ASP A 77 6.07 -12.58 4.91
CA ASP A 77 7.34 -12.00 5.32
C ASP A 77 8.17 -11.55 4.10
N ARG A 78 8.17 -12.36 3.03
CA ARG A 78 8.82 -12.04 1.76
C ARG A 78 8.20 -10.78 1.17
N ASP A 79 6.88 -10.75 1.02
CA ASP A 79 6.20 -9.65 0.35
C ASP A 79 6.39 -8.33 1.10
N PHE A 80 6.37 -8.38 2.44
CA PHE A 80 6.66 -7.22 3.28
C PHE A 80 8.10 -6.69 3.11
N LEU A 81 9.10 -7.57 3.07
CA LEU A 81 10.49 -7.16 2.87
C LEU A 81 10.73 -6.61 1.46
N LEU A 82 10.08 -7.18 0.46
CA LEU A 82 10.15 -6.68 -0.91
C LEU A 82 9.45 -5.32 -1.06
N GLU A 83 8.29 -5.13 -0.41
CA GLU A 83 7.60 -3.84 -0.35
C GLU A 83 8.51 -2.77 0.27
N LEU A 84 9.14 -3.07 1.41
CA LEU A 84 10.11 -2.17 2.05
C LEU A 84 11.30 -1.87 1.14
N ALA A 85 11.81 -2.89 0.44
CA ALA A 85 12.94 -2.72 -0.43
C ALA A 85 12.65 -1.73 -1.57
N LEU A 86 11.48 -1.85 -2.18
CA LEU A 86 11.03 -0.98 -3.25
C LEU A 86 10.75 0.43 -2.74
N ASN A 87 10.04 0.56 -1.61
CA ASN A 87 9.69 1.85 -1.02
C ASN A 87 10.93 2.69 -0.68
N PHE A 88 11.98 2.05 -0.14
CA PHE A 88 13.22 2.74 0.26
C PHE A 88 14.37 2.58 -0.76
N HIS A 89 14.06 2.14 -1.97
CA HIS A 89 14.99 2.09 -3.11
C HIS A 89 16.25 1.28 -2.83
N VAL A 90 16.11 0.18 -2.09
CA VAL A 90 17.18 -0.78 -1.86
C VAL A 90 16.98 -2.04 -2.71
N LYS A 91 18.07 -2.76 -3.00
CA LYS A 91 18.03 -3.93 -3.88
C LYS A 91 17.19 -5.06 -3.26
N PRO A 92 16.08 -5.50 -3.89
CA PRO A 92 15.12 -6.44 -3.28
C PRO A 92 15.72 -7.80 -2.91
N GLY A 93 16.62 -8.36 -3.73
CA GLY A 93 17.27 -9.63 -3.41
C GLY A 93 18.28 -9.55 -2.26
N TYR A 94 18.91 -8.39 -2.07
CA TYR A 94 19.97 -8.22 -1.07
C TYR A 94 19.43 -8.03 0.34
N ILE A 95 18.17 -7.60 0.49
CA ILE A 95 17.55 -7.39 1.81
C ILE A 95 17.51 -8.67 2.66
N PHE A 96 17.57 -9.85 2.02
CA PHE A 96 17.56 -11.16 2.68
C PHE A 96 18.95 -11.69 3.07
N ILE A 97 20.03 -11.10 2.53
CA ILE A 97 21.41 -11.62 2.67
C ILE A 97 22.33 -10.59 3.33
N ASP A 98 22.06 -9.30 3.13
CA ASP A 98 22.91 -8.20 3.57
C ASP A 98 22.21 -7.38 4.64
N VAL A 99 22.79 -7.39 5.84
CA VAL A 99 22.27 -6.67 6.99
C VAL A 99 22.34 -5.16 6.80
N GLU A 100 23.30 -4.64 6.03
CA GLU A 100 23.42 -3.21 5.78
C GLU A 100 22.27 -2.71 4.90
N VAL A 101 21.85 -3.53 3.95
CA VAL A 101 20.71 -3.25 3.07
C VAL A 101 19.41 -3.24 3.87
N LEU A 102 19.24 -4.22 4.76
CA LEU A 102 18.10 -4.26 5.68
C LEU A 102 18.11 -3.05 6.65
N ASN A 103 19.27 -2.68 7.19
CA ASN A 103 19.40 -1.52 8.07
C ASN A 103 19.04 -0.21 7.36
N LYS A 104 19.37 -0.06 6.06
CA LYS A 104 18.96 1.11 5.28
C LYS A 104 17.44 1.17 5.11
N ALA A 105 16.80 0.05 4.81
CA ALA A 105 15.33 -0.03 4.75
C ALA A 105 14.69 0.24 6.12
N GLU A 106 15.28 -0.26 7.20
CA GLU A 106 14.84 0.02 8.58
C GLU A 106 14.92 1.52 8.91
N GLN A 107 16.03 2.17 8.57
CA GLN A 107 16.20 3.61 8.77
C GLN A 107 15.20 4.41 7.96
N GLY A 108 14.95 4.03 6.70
CA GLY A 108 13.93 4.65 5.86
C GLY A 108 12.54 4.57 6.49
N LEU A 109 12.14 3.39 6.97
CA LEU A 109 10.87 3.19 7.65
C LEU A 109 10.79 4.02 8.95
N LYS A 110 11.88 4.07 9.72
CA LYS A 110 11.94 4.87 10.94
C LYS A 110 11.76 6.37 10.65
N ILE A 111 12.40 6.90 9.62
CA ILE A 111 12.28 8.31 9.23
C ILE A 111 10.84 8.60 8.78
N GLN A 112 10.26 7.76 7.93
CA GLN A 112 8.89 7.93 7.45
C GLN A 112 7.88 7.97 8.62
N LEU A 113 8.00 7.04 9.57
CA LEU A 113 7.12 7.00 10.74
C LEU A 113 7.27 8.25 11.62
N LEU A 114 8.49 8.80 11.74
CA LEU A 114 8.72 10.04 12.46
C LEU A 114 8.13 11.26 11.74
N GLU A 115 8.22 11.30 10.41
CA GLU A 115 7.60 12.34 9.57
C GLU A 115 6.07 12.32 9.67
N ASP A 116 5.48 11.12 9.74
CA ASP A 116 4.04 10.91 9.92
C ASP A 116 3.57 11.19 11.37
N GLY A 117 4.49 11.52 12.30
CA GLY A 117 4.20 11.81 13.70
C GLY A 117 3.93 10.57 14.56
N GLU A 118 4.27 9.38 14.07
CA GLU A 118 4.16 8.12 14.80
C GLU A 118 5.42 7.82 15.62
N VAL A 119 5.27 6.98 16.64
CA VAL A 119 6.40 6.48 17.44
C VAL A 119 6.83 5.13 16.85
N PRO A 120 8.03 5.00 16.25
CA PRO A 120 8.44 3.77 15.56
C PRO A 120 8.36 2.53 16.44
N GLU A 121 8.77 2.64 17.70
CA GLU A 121 8.78 1.53 18.67
C GLU A 121 7.39 0.96 18.98
N LYS A 122 6.33 1.76 18.79
CA LYS A 122 4.94 1.35 19.00
C LYS A 122 4.25 0.92 17.70
N ASN A 123 4.86 1.17 16.54
CA ASN A 123 4.28 0.83 15.26
C ASN A 123 4.40 -0.68 14.99
N PRO A 124 3.30 -1.38 14.65
CA PRO A 124 3.31 -2.83 14.43
C PRO A 124 4.15 -3.26 13.22
N ARG A 125 4.21 -2.44 12.15
CA ARG A 125 5.04 -2.72 10.96
C ARG A 125 6.53 -2.64 11.33
N TYR A 126 6.93 -1.65 12.13
CA TYR A 126 8.32 -1.53 12.59
C TYR A 126 8.71 -2.66 13.55
N GLN A 127 7.83 -3.04 14.48
CA GLN A 127 8.06 -4.20 15.35
C GLN A 127 8.17 -5.51 14.56
N HIS A 128 7.35 -5.68 13.51
CA HIS A 128 7.42 -6.83 12.62
C HIS A 128 8.78 -6.87 11.89
N LEU A 129 9.25 -5.73 11.38
CA LEU A 129 10.57 -5.62 10.76
C LEU A 129 11.71 -6.04 11.69
N LEU A 130 11.68 -5.65 12.97
CA LEU A 130 12.68 -6.05 13.96
C LEU A 130 12.65 -7.57 14.23
N LYS A 131 11.46 -8.19 14.28
CA LYS A 131 11.34 -9.66 14.37
C LYS A 131 11.94 -10.34 13.14
N LEU A 132 11.69 -9.83 11.95
CA LEU A 132 12.27 -10.37 10.72
C LEU A 132 13.79 -10.20 10.67
N LYS A 133 14.31 -9.05 11.11
CA LYS A 133 15.75 -8.80 11.22
C LYS A 133 16.44 -9.85 12.07
N SER A 134 15.93 -10.11 13.27
CA SER A 134 16.49 -11.14 14.16
C SER A 134 16.37 -12.57 13.61
N LYS A 135 15.32 -12.86 12.81
CA LYS A 135 15.13 -14.15 12.14
C LYS A 135 16.10 -14.35 10.96
N LEU A 136 16.31 -13.30 10.16
CA LEU A 136 17.19 -13.31 8.98
C LEU A 136 18.67 -13.32 9.38
N PHE A 137 19.03 -12.49 10.37
CA PHE A 137 20.38 -12.22 10.83
C PHE A 137 20.46 -12.48 12.34
N LYS A 138 20.79 -13.72 12.71
CA LYS A 138 20.97 -14.09 14.12
C LYS A 138 22.12 -13.26 14.72
N GLY A 139 21.80 -12.39 15.68
CA GLY A 139 22.79 -11.58 16.42
C GLY A 139 23.02 -10.16 15.89
N ALA A 140 22.17 -9.68 14.98
CA ALA A 140 22.18 -8.29 14.48
C ALA A 140 21.01 -7.44 15.02
#